data_AF-A0A7Y2MU91-F1
#
_entry.id   AF-A0A7Y2MU91-F1
#
_cell.length_a   1.000
_cell.length_b   1.000
_cell.length_c   1.000
_cell.angle_alpha   90.00
_cell.angle_beta   90.00
_cell.angle_gamma   90.00
#
_symmetry.space_group_name_H-M   'P 1'
#
loop_
_entity.id
_entity.type
_entity.pdbx_description
1 polymer ?
#
loop_
_entity_poly.entity_id
_entity_poly.type
_entity_poly.pdbx_seq_one_letter_code
_entity_poly.pdbx_strand_id
1 'polypeptide(L)' 'VYFSVPDLDAALDACRDRGGEALTPVRVAGDYRYAVIRDPAGAVCAIGQAAGS' A
#
# COMPACT_ATOMS: atom_id res chain seq x y z
N VAL A 1 -0.11 10.06 -4.74
CA VAL A 1 -1.40 10.05 -4.00
C VAL A 1 -1.27 9.13 -2.80
N TYR A 2 -1.98 9.44 -1.72
CA TYR A 2 -1.94 8.70 -0.46
C TYR A 2 -3.32 8.08 -0.17
N PHE A 3 -3.41 6.77 -0.02
CA PHE A 3 -4.66 6.07 0.28
C PHE A 3 -4.57 5.36 1.63
N SER A 4 -5.57 5.54 2.47
CA SER A 4 -5.71 4.80 3.73
C SER A 4 -6.62 3.60 3.50
N VAL A 5 -6.20 2.43 3.96
CA VAL A 5 -6.92 1.16 3.86
C VAL A 5 -7.04 0.54 5.25
N PRO A 6 -8.12 -0.23 5.51
CA PRO A 6 -8.32 -0.89 6.80
C PRO A 6 -7.30 -2.01 7.05
N ASP A 7 -6.74 -2.60 5.99
CA ASP A 7 -5.73 -3.66 6.04
C ASP A 7 -4.70 -3.44 4.91
N LEU A 8 -3.47 -3.12 5.29
CA LEU A 8 -2.39 -2.89 4.33
C LEU A 8 -1.96 -4.17 3.62
N ASP A 9 -1.89 -5.28 4.34
CA ASP A 9 -1.37 -6.54 3.80
C ASP A 9 -2.37 -7.09 2.76
N ALA A 10 -3.67 -7.05 3.06
CA ALA A 10 -4.73 -7.39 2.11
C ALA A 10 -4.74 -6.47 0.87
N ALA A 11 -4.49 -5.17 1.04
CA ALA A 11 -4.42 -4.22 -0.08
C ALA A 11 -3.19 -4.46 -0.97
N LEU A 12 -2.06 -4.85 -0.39
CA LEU A 12 -0.86 -5.21 -1.15
C LEU A 12 -1.06 -6.50 -1.94
N ASP A 13 -1.71 -7.49 -1.35
CA ASP A 13 -2.03 -8.74 -2.05
C ASP A 13 -3.03 -8.48 -3.20
N ALA A 14 -4.07 -7.70 -2.94
CA ALA A 14 -5.03 -7.28 -3.97
C ALA A 14 -4.37 -6.47 -5.11
N CYS A 15 -3.32 -5.70 -4.81
CA CYS A 15 -2.52 -4.99 -5.80
C CYS A 15 -1.72 -5.96 -6.67
N ARG A 16 -1.03 -6.93 -6.05
CA ARG A 16 -0.26 -7.98 -6.74
C ARG A 16 -1.14 -8.84 -7.63
N ASP A 17 -2.29 -9.28 -7.13
CA ASP A 17 -3.27 -10.09 -7.87
C ASP A 17 -3.79 -9.38 -9.13
N ARG A 18 -3.78 -8.04 -9.13
CA ARG A 18 -4.21 -7.20 -10.25
C ARG A 18 -3.06 -6.78 -11.17
N GLY A 19 -1.86 -7.31 -10.96
CA GLY A 19 -0.67 -7.04 -11.77
C GLY A 19 0.10 -5.77 -11.37
N GLY A 20 -0.22 -5.20 -10.21
CA GLY A 20 0.59 -4.15 -9.61
C GLY A 20 1.75 -4.70 -8.79
N GLU A 21 2.64 -3.82 -8.35
CA GLU A 21 3.83 -4.19 -7.58
C GLU A 21 4.08 -3.24 -6.41
N ALA A 22 4.67 -3.76 -5.34
CA ALA A 22 5.20 -2.93 -4.27
C ALA A 22 6.62 -2.48 -4.65
N LEU A 23 6.82 -1.16 -4.76
CA LEU A 23 8.11 -0.54 -5.05
C LEU A 23 9.00 -0.42 -3.81
N THR A 24 8.40 -0.49 -2.63
CA THR A 24 9.11 -0.44 -1.34
C THR A 24 8.63 -1.57 -0.44
N PRO A 25 9.48 -2.04 0.50
CA PRO A 25 8.98 -2.81 1.63
C PRO A 25 7.96 -1.99 2.44
N VAL A 26 7.16 -2.65 3.27
CA VAL A 26 6.29 -1.96 4.24
C VAL A 26 7.17 -1.15 5.20
N ARG A 27 6.85 0.14 5.32
CA ARG A 27 7.50 1.10 6.21
C ARG A 27 6.54 1.47 7.34
N VAL A 28 7.10 1.81 8.49
CA VAL A 28 6.35 2.26 9.67
C VAL A 28 6.78 3.69 10.00
N ALA A 29 5.81 4.56 10.23
CA ALA A 29 5.97 5.95 10.60
C ALA A 29 5.02 6.27 11.77
N GLY A 30 5.52 6.13 13.01
CA GLY A 30 4.67 6.18 14.20
C GLY A 30 3.63 5.06 14.17
N ASP A 31 2.37 5.41 14.41
CA ASP A 31 1.23 4.49 14.42
C ASP A 31 0.69 4.19 13.02
N TYR A 32 1.50 4.41 11.98
CA TYR A 32 1.06 4.35 10.61
C TYR A 32 2.00 3.49 9.77
N ARG A 33 1.46 2.49 9.07
CA ARG A 33 2.24 1.61 8.19
C ARG A 33 1.84 1.80 6.74
N TYR A 34 2.80 1.79 5.82
CA TYR A 34 2.54 2.06 4.40
C TYR A 34 3.55 1.42 3.47
N ALA A 35 3.20 1.31 2.20
CA ALA A 35 4.10 0.94 1.11
C ALA A 35 3.78 1.76 -0.14
N VAL A 36 4.79 2.01 -0.97
CA VAL A 36 4.60 2.61 -2.29
C VAL A 36 4.35 1.48 -3.29
N ILE A 37 3.31 1.61 -4.10
CA ILE A 37 2.94 0.66 -5.13
C ILE A 37 2.94 1.32 -6.51
N ARG A 38 3.06 0.48 -7.54
CA ARG A 38 2.81 0.83 -8.94
C ARG A 38 1.68 -0.04 -9.48
N ASP A 39 0.69 0.55 -10.12
CA ASP A 39 -0.36 -0.20 -10.81
C ASP A 39 0.10 -0.68 -12.21
N PRO A 40 -0.66 -1.56 -12.90
CA PRO A 40 -0.30 -2.01 -14.24
C PRO A 40 -0.23 -0.90 -15.30
N ALA A 41 -0.94 0.21 -15.09
CA ALA A 41 -0.90 1.38 -15.98
C ALA A 41 0.32 2.28 -15.71
N GLY A 42 1.13 1.95 -14.70
CA GLY A 42 2.35 2.66 -14.32
C GLY A 42 2.14 3.77 -13.29
N ALA A 43 0.92 3.96 -12.79
CA ALA A 43 0.63 4.98 -11.78
C ALA A 43 1.23 4.60 -10.43
N VAL A 44 1.81 5.59 -9.74
CA VAL A 44 2.49 5.39 -8.46
C VAL A 44 1.71 6.05 -7.33
N CYS A 45 1.40 5.27 -6.29
CA CYS A 45 0.74 5.77 -5.09
C CYS A 45 1.30 5.10 -3.82
N ALA A 46 1.06 5.74 -2.68
CA ALA A 46 1.30 5.12 -1.38
C ALA A 46 -0.04 4.65 -0.82
N ILE A 47 -0.06 3.41 -0.35
CA ILE A 47 -1.18 2.84 0.40
C ILE A 47 -0.70 2.55 1.82
N GLY A 48 -1.56 2.73 2.81
CA GLY A 48 -1.21 2.42 4.18
C GLY A 48 -2.40 2.31 5.11
N GLN A 49 -2.10 1.99 6.36
CA GLN A 49 -3.06 1.66 7.39
C GLN A 49 -2.63 2.34 8.69
N ALA A 50 -3.57 3.01 9.35
CA ALA A 50 -3.38 3.50 10.71
C ALA A 50 -3.55 2.35 11.70
N ALA A 51 -2.76 2.34 12.77
CA ALA A 51 -2.93 1.40 13.86
C ALA A 51 -4.24 1.71 14.58
N GLY A 52 -5.25 0.86 14.38
CA GLY A 52 -6.53 0.92 15.10
C GLY A 52 -7.67 1.65 14.37
N SER A 53 -8.03 1.21 13.17
CA SER A 53 -9.35 1.49 12.56
C SER A 53 -10.27 0.29 12.65
#